data_AF-A0A523EP93-F1
#
_entry.id   AF-A0A523EP93-F1
#
_cell.length_a   1.000
_cell.length_b   1.000
_cell.length_c   1.000
_cell.angle_alpha   90.00
_cell.angle_beta   90.00
_cell.angle_gamma   90.00
#
_symmetry.space_group_name_H-M   'P 1'
#
loop_
_entity.id
_entity.type
_entity.pdbx_description
1 polymer ?
#
loop_
_entity_poly.entity_id
_entity_poly.type
_entity_poly.pdbx_seq_one_letter_code
_entity_poly.pdbx_strand_id
1 'polypeptide(L)'
;MTQSIRDGSSWSGREANGAFLNLGDGRFLDAARISGFDFTDDARAIAAVDWDLDGRLDVFVKNRTGPQLRFMHNEVASTNGFVAFRLTGQNSNRDAIGAVVELTAGGRRRIQQVAAGSGYLAQSTSMVHFGLGHATHIEELTIHWPGGDSESIRPPAVNAFYRVVEGSGRAQPLAAAPNISIETSGAASEPPTPQTRLLLKTPLSLPPVLLEDLGIRLDRSHATLVNLWAHWCKPCAEEIRSYAGQIERLRASSIDWHPISLDKPTDRDAATDWLHEQFRIAGVDESPSPVFLDDDALRTLEVLVEHVTGRTTELPIPTNLLIDAQGNLQMLYLGPVFPDRFLSDAEAALDPSVNAARRSLYPGRWYYRIPRDYDGLSRRLEGLGLPDAARFYDVLASQD
;
A
#
# COMPACT_ATOMS: atom_id res chain seq x y z
N MET A 1 -6.56 11.47 -19.30
CA MET A 1 -5.81 10.29 -18.84
C MET A 1 -5.64 10.30 -17.32
N THR A 2 -5.09 11.36 -16.72
CA THR A 2 -4.79 11.45 -15.27
C THR A 2 -6.01 11.28 -14.36
N GLN A 3 -7.18 11.80 -14.74
CA GLN A 3 -8.42 11.68 -13.95
C GLN A 3 -8.88 10.22 -13.81
N SER A 4 -9.05 9.52 -14.94
CA SER A 4 -9.42 8.09 -14.97
C SER A 4 -8.49 7.19 -14.13
N ILE A 5 -7.20 7.55 -14.05
CA ILE A 5 -6.22 6.88 -13.18
C ILE A 5 -6.52 7.12 -11.69
N ARG A 6 -6.87 8.35 -11.31
CA ARG A 6 -7.26 8.72 -9.93
C ARG A 6 -8.60 8.13 -9.53
N ASP A 7 -9.48 7.93 -10.50
CA ASP A 7 -10.78 7.27 -10.33
C ASP A 7 -10.65 5.72 -10.25
N GLY A 8 -9.42 5.19 -10.33
CA GLY A 8 -9.16 3.76 -10.17
C GLY A 8 -9.34 2.90 -11.43
N SER A 9 -9.57 3.50 -12.62
CA SER A 9 -9.71 2.75 -13.87
C SER A 9 -8.43 2.01 -14.26
N SER A 10 -8.51 0.84 -14.90
CA SER A 10 -7.34 0.12 -15.45
C SER A 10 -6.63 0.97 -16.51
N TRP A 11 -5.28 0.99 -16.52
CA TRP A 11 -4.56 1.72 -17.59
C TRP A 11 -4.47 0.91 -18.88
N SER A 12 -4.53 -0.41 -18.80
CA SER A 12 -4.45 -1.31 -19.96
C SER A 12 -5.83 -1.75 -20.46
N GLY A 13 -6.93 -1.12 -20.00
CA GLY A 13 -8.28 -1.47 -20.45
C GLY A 13 -8.68 -2.92 -20.18
N ARG A 14 -8.09 -3.57 -19.15
CA ARG A 14 -8.23 -5.01 -18.86
C ARG A 14 -7.75 -5.92 -19.99
N GLU A 15 -6.75 -5.50 -20.76
CA GLU A 15 -6.01 -6.41 -21.65
C GLU A 15 -5.44 -7.61 -20.87
N ALA A 16 -5.54 -8.81 -21.45
CA ALA A 16 -5.02 -10.02 -20.83
C ALA A 16 -3.49 -10.00 -20.78
N ASN A 17 -2.91 -10.48 -19.68
CA ASN A 17 -1.47 -10.60 -19.56
C ASN A 17 -0.93 -11.69 -20.50
N GLY A 18 0.22 -11.43 -21.13
CA GLY A 18 0.87 -12.37 -22.04
C GLY A 18 1.98 -13.20 -21.37
N ALA A 19 2.13 -14.47 -21.77
CA ALA A 19 3.22 -15.32 -21.35
C ALA A 19 3.74 -16.12 -22.55
N PHE A 20 4.99 -15.90 -22.93
CA PHE A 20 5.55 -16.41 -24.17
C PHE A 20 6.61 -17.48 -23.90
N LEU A 21 6.33 -18.72 -24.28
CA LEU A 21 7.26 -19.84 -24.17
C LEU A 21 8.28 -19.78 -25.31
N ASN A 22 9.57 -19.63 -24.97
CA ASN A 22 10.67 -19.68 -25.93
C ASN A 22 10.87 -21.11 -26.44
N LEU A 23 10.77 -21.32 -27.76
CA LEU A 23 10.91 -22.62 -28.40
C LEU A 23 12.37 -23.01 -28.71
N GLY A 24 13.32 -22.12 -28.43
CA GLY A 24 14.76 -22.35 -28.61
C GLY A 24 15.29 -22.09 -30.02
N ASP A 25 14.43 -21.72 -30.96
CA ASP A 25 14.75 -21.43 -32.36
C ASP A 25 14.40 -19.99 -32.77
N GLY A 26 14.30 -19.09 -31.78
CA GLY A 26 13.92 -17.69 -31.95
C GLY A 26 12.41 -17.47 -32.07
N ARG A 27 11.59 -18.53 -32.08
CA ARG A 27 10.13 -18.43 -32.02
C ARG A 27 9.63 -18.50 -30.59
N PHE A 28 8.46 -17.91 -30.38
CA PHE A 28 7.75 -17.90 -29.13
C PHE A 28 6.30 -18.37 -29.33
N LEU A 29 5.81 -19.19 -28.41
CA LEU A 29 4.41 -19.59 -28.35
C LEU A 29 3.73 -18.80 -27.23
N ASP A 30 2.59 -18.16 -27.53
CA ASP A 30 1.73 -17.62 -26.48
C ASP A 30 1.13 -18.79 -25.68
N ALA A 31 1.54 -18.88 -24.43
CA ALA A 31 1.14 -19.89 -23.46
C ALA A 31 0.33 -19.29 -22.31
N ALA A 32 -0.06 -18.00 -22.36
CA ALA A 32 -0.71 -17.29 -21.25
C ALA A 32 -1.91 -18.03 -20.68
N ARG A 33 -2.81 -18.49 -21.55
CA ARG A 33 -4.00 -19.22 -21.14
C ARG A 33 -3.70 -20.60 -20.55
N ILE A 34 -2.68 -21.28 -21.06
CA ILE A 34 -2.31 -22.63 -20.61
C ILE A 34 -1.57 -22.55 -19.27
N SER A 35 -0.79 -21.49 -19.05
CA SER A 35 -0.08 -21.24 -17.79
C SER A 35 -0.92 -20.52 -16.73
N GLY A 36 -2.13 -20.07 -17.07
CA GLY A 36 -3.00 -19.29 -16.19
C GLY A 36 -2.55 -17.83 -15.99
N PHE A 37 -1.64 -17.34 -16.83
CA PHE A 37 -1.18 -15.96 -16.81
C PHE A 37 -2.11 -14.99 -17.54
N ASP A 38 -3.15 -15.45 -18.25
CA ASP A 38 -4.05 -14.61 -19.05
C ASP A 38 -5.08 -13.80 -18.24
N PHE A 39 -4.86 -13.60 -16.94
CA PHE A 39 -5.73 -12.77 -16.12
C PHE A 39 -5.73 -11.32 -16.63
N THR A 40 -6.89 -10.67 -16.59
CA THR A 40 -7.12 -9.31 -17.14
C THR A 40 -6.84 -8.20 -16.13
N ASP A 41 -6.02 -8.48 -15.12
CA ASP A 41 -5.67 -7.49 -14.11
C ASP A 41 -4.62 -6.52 -14.65
N ASP A 42 -4.61 -5.32 -14.06
CA ASP A 42 -3.70 -4.24 -14.41
C ASP A 42 -2.29 -4.48 -13.84
N ALA A 43 -1.62 -5.56 -14.27
CA ALA A 43 -0.31 -5.98 -13.78
C ALA A 43 0.79 -4.99 -14.14
N ARG A 44 1.69 -4.71 -13.20
CA ARG A 44 2.77 -3.72 -13.37
C ARG A 44 4.13 -4.23 -12.96
N ALA A 45 4.19 -5.03 -11.90
CA ALA A 45 5.44 -5.58 -11.41
C ALA A 45 5.38 -7.11 -11.41
N ILE A 46 6.52 -7.73 -11.70
CA ILE A 46 6.71 -9.18 -11.66
C ILE A 46 8.03 -9.47 -10.95
N ALA A 47 8.00 -10.42 -10.02
CA ALA A 47 9.19 -10.90 -9.31
C ALA A 47 9.20 -12.43 -9.33
N ALA A 48 10.27 -13.02 -9.86
CA ALA A 48 10.47 -14.46 -9.88
C ALA A 48 11.23 -14.92 -8.63
N VAL A 49 10.80 -16.04 -8.05
CA VAL A 49 11.43 -16.67 -6.88
C VAL A 49 11.08 -18.14 -6.87
N ASP A 50 12.00 -18.99 -6.44
CA ASP A 50 11.69 -20.39 -6.08
C ASP A 50 11.25 -20.37 -4.61
N TRP A 51 9.95 -20.25 -4.36
CA TRP A 51 9.43 -19.90 -3.02
C TRP A 51 9.53 -21.06 -2.04
N ASP A 52 9.24 -22.27 -2.49
CA ASP A 52 9.28 -23.50 -1.71
C ASP A 52 10.59 -24.29 -1.86
N LEU A 53 11.53 -23.80 -2.69
CA LEU A 53 12.82 -24.42 -2.98
C LEU A 53 12.68 -25.82 -3.61
N ASP A 54 11.76 -25.97 -4.56
CA ASP A 54 11.56 -27.21 -5.28
C ASP A 54 12.22 -27.26 -6.68
N GLY A 55 12.83 -26.14 -7.09
CA GLY A 55 13.54 -26.02 -8.35
C GLY A 55 12.71 -25.39 -9.47
N ARG A 56 11.41 -25.16 -9.26
CA ARG A 56 10.52 -24.46 -10.18
C ARG A 56 10.39 -23.00 -9.75
N LEU A 57 10.60 -22.08 -10.69
CA LEU A 57 10.42 -20.66 -10.40
C LEU A 57 8.92 -20.34 -10.33
N ASP A 58 8.52 -19.76 -9.20
CA ASP A 58 7.25 -19.12 -8.94
C ASP A 58 7.32 -17.63 -9.24
N VAL A 59 6.14 -16.99 -9.24
CA VAL A 59 6.03 -15.59 -9.60
C VAL A 59 5.08 -14.84 -8.66
N PHE A 60 5.56 -13.71 -8.13
CA PHE A 60 4.70 -12.68 -7.57
C PHE A 60 4.39 -11.61 -8.61
N VAL A 61 3.12 -11.25 -8.74
CA VAL A 61 2.65 -10.18 -9.64
C VAL A 61 1.99 -9.09 -8.80
N LYS A 62 2.47 -7.84 -8.94
CA LYS A 62 1.84 -6.66 -8.37
C LYS A 62 0.93 -6.03 -9.43
N ASN A 63 -0.35 -5.95 -9.09
CA ASN A 63 -1.33 -5.23 -9.90
C ASN A 63 -1.53 -3.83 -9.34
N ARG A 64 -1.89 -2.90 -10.23
CA ARG A 64 -2.28 -1.55 -9.83
C ARG A 64 -3.62 -1.55 -9.10
N THR A 65 -4.62 -2.23 -9.65
CA THR A 65 -5.96 -2.36 -9.08
C THR A 65 -6.09 -3.65 -8.26
N GLY A 66 -7.28 -3.93 -7.74
CA GLY A 66 -7.58 -5.21 -7.13
C GLY A 66 -7.65 -6.36 -8.17
N PRO A 67 -7.28 -7.59 -7.80
CA PRO A 67 -6.51 -7.95 -6.61
C PRO A 67 -5.08 -7.42 -6.71
N GLN A 68 -4.55 -6.84 -5.63
CA GLN A 68 -3.33 -6.04 -5.68
C GLN A 68 -2.03 -6.83 -5.72
N LEU A 69 -2.04 -8.08 -5.25
CA LEU A 69 -0.89 -9.00 -5.27
C LEU A 69 -1.42 -10.37 -5.67
N ARG A 70 -0.75 -11.02 -6.62
CA ARG A 70 -0.96 -12.43 -6.95
C ARG A 70 0.32 -13.20 -6.71
N PHE A 71 0.17 -14.38 -6.15
CA PHE A 71 1.21 -15.39 -6.10
C PHE A 71 0.82 -16.50 -7.09
N MET A 72 1.72 -16.78 -8.02
CA MET A 72 1.59 -17.83 -9.03
C MET A 72 2.60 -18.92 -8.65
N HIS A 73 2.09 -19.97 -8.03
CA HIS A 73 2.89 -21.14 -7.66
C HIS A 73 2.98 -22.09 -8.86
N ASN A 74 4.20 -22.50 -9.20
CA ASN A 74 4.48 -23.26 -10.40
C ASN A 74 4.34 -24.76 -10.13
N GLU A 75 3.24 -25.34 -10.59
CA GLU A 75 2.91 -26.77 -10.38
C GLU A 75 3.17 -27.63 -11.62
N VAL A 76 4.03 -27.17 -12.55
CA VAL A 76 4.34 -27.97 -13.74
C VAL A 76 5.09 -29.23 -13.34
N ALA A 77 4.47 -30.39 -13.58
CA ALA A 77 5.13 -31.68 -13.47
C ALA A 77 6.28 -31.77 -14.47
N SER A 78 7.51 -31.65 -13.98
CA SER A 78 8.73 -31.58 -14.79
C SER A 78 9.79 -32.54 -14.27
N THR A 79 10.43 -33.27 -15.18
CA THR A 79 11.65 -34.05 -14.89
C THR A 79 12.92 -33.30 -15.29
N ASN A 80 12.80 -32.03 -15.68
CA ASN A 80 13.95 -31.21 -16.03
C ASN A 80 14.75 -30.86 -14.78
N GLY A 81 16.07 -30.94 -14.89
CA GLY A 81 16.96 -30.58 -13.82
C GLY A 81 17.19 -29.07 -13.71
N PHE A 82 17.68 -28.66 -12.54
CA PHE A 82 18.05 -27.27 -12.25
C PHE A 82 19.32 -27.21 -11.41
N VAL A 83 19.88 -26.02 -11.24
CA VAL A 83 20.83 -25.71 -10.18
C VAL A 83 20.71 -24.24 -9.82
N ALA A 84 20.82 -23.91 -8.54
CA ALA A 84 20.69 -22.52 -8.09
C ALA A 84 21.80 -22.11 -7.13
N PHE A 85 22.29 -20.87 -7.26
CA PHE A 85 23.43 -20.35 -6.51
C PHE A 85 23.08 -19.06 -5.77
N ARG A 86 23.26 -19.05 -4.44
CA ARG A 86 23.35 -17.83 -3.64
C ARG A 86 24.81 -17.45 -3.49
N LEU A 87 25.17 -16.28 -4.01
CA LEU A 87 26.54 -15.78 -3.93
C LEU A 87 26.73 -14.92 -2.68
N THR A 88 27.95 -14.87 -2.15
CA THR A 88 28.33 -13.94 -1.09
C THR A 88 29.69 -13.36 -1.41
N GLY A 89 29.73 -12.05 -1.64
CA GLY A 89 30.98 -11.31 -1.81
C GLY A 89 31.79 -11.22 -0.52
N GLN A 90 33.11 -11.24 -0.65
CA GLN A 90 34.07 -11.01 0.43
C GLN A 90 34.93 -9.78 0.15
N ASN A 91 35.51 -9.71 -1.05
CA ASN A 91 36.25 -8.55 -1.53
C ASN A 91 35.31 -7.61 -2.30
N SER A 92 34.34 -8.19 -3.01
CA SER A 92 33.23 -7.51 -3.65
C SER A 92 32.12 -7.13 -2.64
N ASN A 93 31.09 -6.42 -3.10
CA ASN A 93 29.93 -6.11 -2.25
C ASN A 93 29.27 -7.40 -1.72
N ARG A 94 28.77 -7.39 -0.48
CA ARG A 94 28.34 -8.60 0.25
C ARG A 94 27.26 -9.40 -0.48
N ASP A 95 26.38 -8.71 -1.19
CA ASP A 95 25.27 -9.30 -1.97
C ASP A 95 25.70 -9.78 -3.36
N ALA A 96 26.99 -9.64 -3.70
CA ALA A 96 27.58 -10.00 -4.98
C ALA A 96 26.89 -9.37 -6.19
N ILE A 97 26.26 -8.20 -6.02
CA ILE A 97 25.59 -7.46 -7.09
C ILE A 97 26.60 -7.19 -8.21
N GLY A 98 26.23 -7.58 -9.43
CA GLY A 98 27.06 -7.50 -10.62
C GLY A 98 27.81 -8.78 -10.97
N ALA A 99 27.88 -9.77 -10.08
CA ALA A 99 28.58 -11.03 -10.33
C ALA A 99 27.93 -11.79 -11.51
N VAL A 100 28.75 -12.35 -12.39
CA VAL A 100 28.30 -13.13 -13.55
C VAL A 100 28.64 -14.60 -13.35
N VAL A 101 27.64 -15.46 -13.39
CA VAL A 101 27.79 -16.91 -13.33
C VAL A 101 27.68 -17.46 -14.74
N GLU A 102 28.72 -18.15 -15.17
CA GLU A 102 28.77 -18.87 -16.44
C GLU A 102 28.76 -20.37 -16.17
N LEU A 103 27.80 -21.07 -16.77
CA LEU A 103 27.58 -22.50 -16.56
C LEU A 103 27.46 -23.20 -17.91
N THR A 104 28.19 -24.30 -18.08
CA THR A 104 28.06 -25.20 -19.23
C THR A 104 27.50 -26.54 -18.78
N ALA A 105 26.40 -26.97 -19.38
CA ALA A 105 25.80 -28.29 -19.14
C ALA A 105 25.03 -28.78 -20.37
N GLY A 106 25.17 -30.06 -20.71
CA GLY A 106 24.54 -30.65 -21.89
C GLY A 106 25.03 -30.00 -23.19
N GLY A 107 26.31 -29.60 -23.24
CA GLY A 107 26.92 -28.88 -24.36
C GLY A 107 26.40 -27.47 -24.59
N ARG A 108 25.64 -26.89 -23.64
CA ARG A 108 25.10 -25.52 -23.74
C ARG A 108 25.69 -24.63 -22.65
N ARG A 109 26.29 -23.52 -23.07
CA ARG A 109 26.74 -22.44 -22.18
C ARG A 109 25.59 -21.48 -21.89
N ARG A 110 25.34 -21.20 -20.62
CA ARG A 110 24.37 -20.23 -20.12
C ARG A 110 25.07 -19.24 -19.20
N ILE A 111 24.60 -18.00 -19.22
CA ILE A 111 25.17 -16.91 -18.44
C ILE A 111 24.03 -16.20 -17.72
N GLN A 112 24.23 -15.92 -16.43
CA GLN A 112 23.31 -15.10 -15.63
C GLN A 112 24.08 -14.18 -14.70
N GLN A 113 23.45 -13.09 -14.30
CA GLN A 113 24.07 -12.07 -13.45
C GLN A 113 23.22 -11.84 -12.20
N VAL A 114 23.88 -11.59 -11.07
CA VAL A 114 23.21 -11.09 -9.86
C VAL A 114 22.86 -9.62 -10.06
N ALA A 115 21.58 -9.31 -10.18
CA ALA A 115 21.08 -7.94 -10.39
C ALA A 115 20.51 -7.32 -9.10
N ALA A 116 20.72 -6.01 -8.92
CA ALA A 116 20.04 -5.18 -7.92
C ALA A 116 19.02 -4.27 -8.62
N GLY A 117 17.88 -4.86 -8.96
CA GLY A 117 16.82 -4.29 -9.79
C GLY A 117 16.45 -5.27 -10.90
N SER A 118 15.20 -5.72 -10.94
CA SER A 118 14.68 -6.54 -12.05
C SER A 118 13.18 -6.35 -12.20
N GLY A 119 12.71 -6.33 -13.45
CA GLY A 119 11.32 -5.96 -13.74
C GLY A 119 11.05 -4.48 -13.44
N TYR A 120 9.80 -4.07 -13.62
CA TYR A 120 9.34 -2.72 -13.30
C TYR A 120 8.80 -2.68 -11.87
N LEU A 121 9.36 -1.80 -11.00
CA LEU A 121 8.96 -1.67 -9.58
C LEU A 121 9.03 -2.97 -8.77
N ALA A 122 9.94 -3.88 -9.11
CA ALA A 122 10.12 -5.17 -8.46
C ALA A 122 11.60 -5.52 -8.27
N GLN A 123 11.83 -6.61 -7.54
CA GLN A 123 13.11 -7.28 -7.45
C GLN A 123 12.87 -8.79 -7.30
N SER A 124 13.29 -9.56 -8.31
CA SER A 124 13.37 -11.02 -8.25
C SER A 124 14.46 -11.46 -7.26
N THR A 125 14.43 -12.74 -6.89
CA THR A 125 15.46 -13.34 -6.03
C THR A 125 16.88 -13.06 -6.55
N SER A 126 17.83 -12.81 -5.63
CA SER A 126 19.26 -12.71 -5.97
C SER A 126 19.91 -14.08 -6.20
N MET A 127 19.15 -15.16 -6.02
CA MET A 127 19.61 -16.51 -6.31
C MET A 127 19.67 -16.75 -7.82
N VAL A 128 20.85 -17.11 -8.32
CA VAL A 128 21.08 -17.36 -9.74
C VAL A 128 20.61 -18.78 -10.07
N HIS A 129 19.49 -18.92 -10.79
CA HIS A 129 18.83 -20.19 -11.08
C HIS A 129 19.02 -20.61 -12.54
N PHE A 130 19.57 -21.79 -12.80
CA PHE A 130 19.69 -22.35 -14.14
C PHE A 130 18.78 -23.57 -14.33
N GLY A 131 17.91 -23.52 -15.34
CA GLY A 131 17.26 -24.71 -15.89
C GLY A 131 18.21 -25.51 -16.79
N LEU A 132 18.40 -26.79 -16.46
CA LEU A 132 19.36 -27.69 -17.10
C LEU A 132 18.72 -28.68 -18.09
N GLY A 133 17.39 -28.76 -18.14
CA GLY A 133 16.69 -29.72 -19.01
C GLY A 133 17.03 -31.15 -18.61
N HIS A 134 17.46 -31.99 -19.55
CA HIS A 134 17.85 -33.38 -19.27
C HIS A 134 19.34 -33.56 -18.90
N ALA A 135 20.12 -32.49 -18.77
CA ALA A 135 21.52 -32.60 -18.38
C ALA A 135 21.64 -33.14 -16.94
N THR A 136 22.48 -34.16 -16.77
CA THR A 136 22.66 -34.87 -15.48
C THR A 136 23.86 -34.38 -14.69
N HIS A 137 24.72 -33.55 -15.28
CA HIS A 137 25.89 -32.97 -14.63
C HIS A 137 26.24 -31.60 -15.24
N ILE A 138 27.02 -30.83 -14.49
CA ILE A 138 27.60 -29.56 -14.92
C ILE A 138 29.02 -29.85 -15.43
N GLU A 139 29.34 -29.37 -16.63
CA GLU A 139 30.64 -29.54 -17.27
C GLU A 139 31.63 -28.48 -16.77
N GLU A 140 31.17 -27.23 -16.71
CA GLU A 140 31.97 -26.08 -16.28
C GLU A 140 31.11 -25.08 -15.50
N LEU A 141 31.70 -24.50 -14.46
CA LEU A 141 31.11 -23.43 -13.66
C LEU A 141 32.18 -22.40 -13.31
N THR A 142 32.01 -21.18 -13.82
CA THR A 142 32.89 -20.04 -13.55
C THR A 142 32.06 -18.88 -13.02
N ILE A 143 32.55 -18.21 -11.97
CA ILE A 143 31.95 -16.99 -11.44
C ILE A 143 32.93 -15.84 -11.69
N HIS A 144 32.46 -14.79 -12.34
CA HIS A 144 33.17 -13.52 -12.49
C HIS A 144 32.65 -12.56 -11.43
N TRP A 145 33.49 -12.23 -10.46
CA TRP A 145 33.12 -11.41 -9.32
C TRP A 145 33.15 -9.91 -9.65
N PRO A 146 32.32 -9.07 -8.99
CA PRO A 146 32.39 -7.63 -9.13
C PRO A 146 33.76 -7.13 -8.65
N GLY A 147 34.57 -6.59 -9.56
CA GLY A 147 35.96 -6.20 -9.26
C GLY A 147 36.99 -6.79 -10.21
N GLY A 148 36.61 -7.79 -11.01
CA GLY A 148 37.41 -8.28 -12.14
C GLY A 148 38.05 -9.66 -11.95
N ASP A 149 37.99 -10.23 -10.75
CA ASP A 149 38.48 -11.58 -10.50
C ASP A 149 37.50 -12.64 -10.99
N SER A 150 38.01 -13.69 -11.61
CA SER A 150 37.23 -14.86 -12.04
C SER A 150 37.63 -16.09 -11.24
N GLU A 151 36.66 -16.95 -10.96
CA GLU A 151 36.84 -18.12 -10.13
C GLU A 151 36.15 -19.34 -10.74
N SER A 152 36.94 -20.37 -11.07
CA SER A 152 36.39 -21.67 -11.44
C SER A 152 35.95 -22.42 -10.20
N ILE A 153 34.68 -22.80 -10.16
CA ILE A 153 34.07 -23.54 -9.06
C ILE A 153 34.03 -25.02 -9.43
N ARG A 154 34.40 -25.90 -8.50
CA ARG A 154 34.20 -27.34 -8.70
C ARG A 154 32.71 -27.62 -9.00
N PRO A 155 32.37 -28.22 -10.16
CA PRO A 155 30.98 -28.48 -10.54
C PRO A 155 30.25 -29.30 -9.47
N PRO A 156 29.15 -28.76 -8.89
CA PRO A 156 28.36 -29.50 -7.91
C PRO A 156 27.37 -30.45 -8.59
N ALA A 157 26.62 -31.21 -7.78
CA ALA A 157 25.51 -32.00 -8.28
C ALA A 157 24.38 -31.09 -8.80
N VAL A 158 23.59 -31.62 -9.74
CA VAL A 158 22.37 -30.95 -10.21
C VAL A 158 21.22 -31.19 -9.23
N ASN A 159 20.11 -30.47 -9.43
CA ASN A 159 18.87 -30.53 -8.66
C ASN A 159 19.04 -30.13 -7.20
N ALA A 160 19.84 -29.07 -6.99
CA ALA A 160 20.17 -28.59 -5.66
C ALA A 160 20.48 -27.10 -5.63
N PHE A 161 20.40 -26.56 -4.42
CA PHE A 161 20.72 -25.17 -4.10
C PHE A 161 22.09 -25.11 -3.44
N TYR A 162 22.87 -24.09 -3.80
CA TYR A 162 24.21 -23.92 -3.29
C TYR A 162 24.47 -22.50 -2.83
N ARG A 163 25.33 -22.36 -1.82
CA ARG A 163 25.99 -21.12 -1.48
C ARG A 163 27.42 -21.15 -2.00
N VAL A 164 27.84 -20.08 -2.68
CA VAL A 164 29.23 -19.87 -3.08
C VAL A 164 29.71 -18.58 -2.43
N VAL A 165 30.86 -18.65 -1.76
CA VAL A 165 31.52 -17.51 -1.14
C VAL A 165 32.74 -17.17 -1.99
N GLU A 166 32.92 -15.89 -2.32
CA GLU A 166 34.06 -15.41 -3.10
C GLU A 166 35.39 -15.94 -2.55
N GLY A 167 36.18 -16.59 -3.42
CA GLY A 167 37.48 -17.17 -3.10
C GLY A 167 37.44 -18.56 -2.45
N SER A 168 36.28 -19.20 -2.31
CA SER A 168 36.17 -20.53 -1.68
C SER A 168 36.53 -21.70 -2.61
N GLY A 169 36.44 -21.51 -3.92
CA GLY A 169 36.55 -22.49 -5.00
C GLY A 169 35.46 -23.56 -5.00
N ARG A 170 34.44 -23.42 -4.15
CA ARG A 170 33.51 -24.51 -3.80
C ARG A 170 32.09 -24.03 -3.57
N ALA A 171 31.14 -24.77 -4.14
CA ALA A 171 29.72 -24.66 -3.86
C ALA A 171 29.34 -25.50 -2.63
N GLN A 172 28.78 -24.87 -1.61
CA GLN A 172 28.31 -25.53 -0.38
C GLN A 172 26.80 -25.77 -0.49
N PRO A 173 26.30 -26.99 -0.27
CA PRO A 173 24.86 -27.25 -0.32
C PRO A 173 24.10 -26.36 0.67
N LEU A 174 23.02 -25.76 0.19
CA LEU A 174 22.00 -25.17 1.05
C LEU A 174 21.00 -26.25 1.42
N ALA A 175 20.54 -26.27 2.67
CA ALA A 175 19.48 -27.16 3.08
C ALA A 175 18.21 -26.86 2.25
N ALA A 176 17.55 -27.91 1.76
CA ALA A 176 16.22 -27.78 1.17
C ALA A 176 15.24 -27.24 2.22
N ALA A 177 14.35 -26.33 1.82
CA ALA A 177 13.30 -25.82 2.69
C ALA A 177 12.22 -26.89 2.93
N PRO A 178 11.43 -26.77 4.01
CA PRO A 178 10.28 -27.64 4.25
C PRO A 178 9.21 -27.48 3.16
N ASN A 179 8.44 -28.53 2.90
CA ASN A 179 7.24 -28.47 2.05
C ASN A 179 6.23 -27.47 2.63
N ILE A 180 6.07 -26.33 1.96
CA ILE A 180 5.05 -25.34 2.31
C ILE A 180 3.80 -25.67 1.51
N SER A 181 2.79 -26.26 2.17
CA SER A 181 1.47 -26.43 1.56
C SER A 181 0.72 -25.11 1.62
N ILE A 182 0.44 -24.52 0.46
CA ILE A 182 -0.41 -23.33 0.35
C ILE A 182 -1.77 -23.79 -0.14
N GLU A 183 -2.80 -23.58 0.67
CA GLU A 183 -4.17 -23.82 0.21
C GLU A 183 -4.51 -22.80 -0.87
N THR A 184 -4.87 -23.29 -2.05
CA THR A 184 -5.36 -22.43 -3.13
C THR A 184 -6.66 -21.79 -2.66
N SER A 185 -6.59 -20.49 -2.36
CA SER A 185 -7.79 -19.70 -2.14
C SER A 185 -8.15 -19.02 -3.46
N GLY A 186 -9.45 -19.01 -3.79
CA GLY A 186 -9.92 -18.04 -4.77
C GLY A 186 -9.52 -16.64 -4.30
N ALA A 187 -9.32 -15.71 -5.23
CA ALA A 187 -9.17 -14.31 -4.86
C ALA A 187 -10.45 -13.91 -4.09
N ALA A 188 -10.36 -13.84 -2.77
CA ALA A 188 -11.45 -13.35 -1.94
C ALA A 188 -11.58 -11.86 -2.26
N SER A 189 -12.49 -11.51 -3.16
CA SER A 189 -13.00 -10.16 -3.18
C SER A 189 -13.90 -10.06 -1.96
N GLU A 190 -13.42 -9.38 -0.92
CA GLU A 190 -14.36 -8.87 0.06
C GLU A 190 -15.45 -8.11 -0.69
N PRO A 191 -16.73 -8.27 -0.31
CA PRO A 191 -17.79 -7.47 -0.91
C PRO A 191 -17.41 -5.99 -0.76
N PRO A 192 -17.53 -5.18 -1.82
CA PRO A 192 -17.23 -3.76 -1.74
C PRO A 192 -17.97 -3.14 -0.55
N THR A 193 -17.20 -2.59 0.37
CA THR A 193 -17.74 -1.89 1.53
C THR A 193 -17.77 -0.39 1.20
N PRO A 194 -18.85 0.34 1.57
CA PRO A 194 -18.88 1.79 1.46
C PRO A 194 -17.98 2.48 2.52
N GLN A 195 -17.36 1.70 3.41
CA GLN A 195 -16.51 2.17 4.49
C GLN A 195 -15.04 1.98 4.15
N THR A 196 -14.26 3.04 4.28
CA THR A 196 -12.79 3.02 4.25
C THR A 196 -12.26 3.65 5.54
N ARG A 197 -11.30 2.99 6.18
CA ARG A 197 -10.62 3.47 7.40
C ARG A 197 -9.13 3.66 7.10
N LEU A 198 -8.64 4.88 7.23
CA LEU A 198 -7.27 5.24 6.89
C LEU A 198 -6.56 5.88 8.10
N LEU A 199 -5.56 5.20 8.64
CA LEU A 199 -4.59 5.79 9.57
C LEU A 199 -3.48 6.47 8.74
N LEU A 200 -3.29 7.78 8.92
CA LEU A 200 -2.29 8.51 8.15
C LEU A 200 -0.88 8.18 8.66
N LYS A 201 0.02 7.72 7.77
CA LYS A 201 1.42 7.46 8.13
C LYS A 201 2.17 8.72 8.56
N THR A 202 1.83 9.85 7.95
CA THR A 202 2.28 11.18 8.35
C THR A 202 1.01 11.97 8.65
N PRO A 203 0.82 12.58 9.83
CA PRO A 203 -0.32 13.45 10.06
C PRO A 203 -0.41 14.56 9.01
N LEU A 204 -1.57 15.17 8.84
CA LEU A 204 -1.73 16.37 8.03
C LEU A 204 -2.18 17.52 8.92
N SER A 205 -1.34 18.54 9.10
CA SER A 205 -1.73 19.77 9.77
C SER A 205 -2.83 20.46 8.96
N LEU A 206 -3.95 20.75 9.63
CA LEU A 206 -5.07 21.45 9.02
C LEU A 206 -4.85 22.97 9.10
N PRO A 207 -5.27 23.74 8.08
CA PRO A 207 -5.17 25.20 8.12
C PRO A 207 -6.00 25.77 9.27
N PRO A 208 -5.50 26.81 9.99
CA PRO A 208 -6.27 27.46 11.05
C PRO A 208 -7.65 27.95 10.60
N VAL A 209 -7.76 28.51 9.38
CA VAL A 209 -9.05 28.94 8.81
C VAL A 209 -10.06 27.79 8.74
N LEU A 210 -9.62 26.61 8.28
CA LEU A 210 -10.48 25.43 8.23
C LEU A 210 -10.88 24.93 9.63
N LEU A 211 -9.99 25.02 10.62
CA LEU A 211 -10.33 24.67 12.00
C LEU A 211 -11.38 25.60 12.58
N GLU A 212 -11.30 26.90 12.27
CA GLU A 212 -12.30 27.91 12.65
C GLU A 212 -13.65 27.61 11.98
N ASP A 213 -13.66 27.30 10.68
CA ASP A 213 -14.87 26.96 9.92
C ASP A 213 -15.55 25.68 10.44
N LEU A 214 -14.77 24.72 10.93
CA LEU A 214 -15.24 23.51 11.60
C LEU A 214 -15.69 23.75 13.05
N GLY A 215 -15.59 24.98 13.55
CA GLY A 215 -15.92 25.34 14.94
C GLY A 215 -14.97 24.70 15.97
N ILE A 216 -13.77 24.30 15.56
CA ILE A 216 -12.79 23.63 16.42
C ILE A 216 -11.92 24.67 17.09
N ARG A 217 -11.91 24.65 18.41
CA ARG A 217 -10.98 25.43 19.22
C ARG A 217 -9.93 24.50 19.76
N LEU A 218 -8.68 24.66 19.32
CA LEU A 218 -7.58 23.86 19.81
C LEU A 218 -7.35 24.17 21.29
N ASP A 219 -7.82 23.29 22.17
CA ASP A 219 -7.27 23.14 23.50
C ASP A 219 -6.28 21.97 23.47
N ARG A 220 -5.11 22.14 24.08
CA ARG A 220 -4.00 21.19 23.94
C ARG A 220 -4.24 19.83 24.61
N SER A 221 -5.47 19.56 25.07
CA SER A 221 -5.83 18.41 25.90
C SER A 221 -6.77 17.42 25.21
N HIS A 222 -7.63 17.88 24.31
CA HIS A 222 -8.64 17.04 23.67
C HIS A 222 -8.37 16.85 22.18
N ALA A 223 -8.58 15.63 21.69
CA ALA A 223 -8.70 15.38 20.26
C ALA A 223 -10.11 15.70 19.79
N THR A 224 -10.31 15.91 18.49
CA THR A 224 -11.63 16.21 17.92
C THR A 224 -12.00 15.16 16.89
N LEU A 225 -13.22 14.61 17.00
CA LEU A 225 -13.85 13.84 15.94
C LEU A 225 -14.84 14.74 15.20
N VAL A 226 -14.45 15.18 14.01
CA VAL A 226 -15.36 15.85 13.07
C VAL A 226 -16.18 14.80 12.36
N ASN A 227 -17.50 14.91 12.44
CA ASN A 227 -18.46 14.04 11.76
C ASN A 227 -19.23 14.86 10.73
N LEU A 228 -19.02 14.59 9.44
CA LEU A 228 -19.69 15.27 8.35
C LEU A 228 -20.94 14.50 7.94
N TRP A 229 -22.07 15.18 7.88
CA TRP A 229 -23.37 14.56 7.58
C TRP A 229 -24.27 15.51 6.79
N ALA A 230 -25.38 14.97 6.29
CA ALA A 230 -26.47 15.77 5.73
C ALA A 230 -27.81 15.12 6.07
N HIS A 231 -28.89 15.89 6.19
CA HIS A 231 -30.19 15.37 6.67
C HIS A 231 -30.79 14.27 5.78
N TRP A 232 -30.44 14.27 4.48
CA TRP A 232 -30.89 13.28 3.50
C TRP A 232 -30.03 12.00 3.48
N CYS A 233 -28.93 11.97 4.24
CA CYS A 233 -27.99 10.86 4.27
C CYS A 233 -28.48 9.74 5.20
N LYS A 234 -29.01 8.66 4.61
CA LYS A 234 -29.49 7.50 5.38
C LYS A 234 -28.43 6.88 6.31
N PRO A 235 -27.17 6.62 5.86
CA PRO A 235 -26.15 6.07 6.77
C PRO A 235 -25.79 7.03 7.92
N CYS A 236 -25.87 8.35 7.69
CA CYS A 236 -25.62 9.36 8.72
C CYS A 236 -26.65 9.27 9.86
N ALA A 237 -27.91 8.92 9.57
CA ALA A 237 -28.93 8.72 10.59
C ALA A 237 -28.58 7.60 11.57
N GLU A 238 -28.03 6.49 11.07
CA GLU A 238 -27.60 5.35 11.91
C GLU A 238 -26.38 5.73 12.76
N GLU A 239 -25.42 6.42 12.17
CA GLU A 239 -24.21 6.89 12.87
C GLU A 239 -24.54 7.90 13.98
N ILE A 240 -25.31 8.95 13.68
CA ILE A 240 -25.68 9.98 14.66
C ILE A 240 -26.49 9.41 15.81
N ARG A 241 -27.43 8.49 15.55
CA ARG A 241 -28.18 7.80 16.62
C ARG A 241 -27.25 6.98 17.52
N SER A 242 -26.23 6.35 16.94
CA SER A 242 -25.22 5.63 17.72
C SER A 242 -24.38 6.56 18.58
N TYR A 243 -24.08 7.78 18.12
CA TYR A 243 -23.33 8.78 18.88
C TYR A 243 -24.18 9.37 20.01
N ALA A 244 -25.42 9.75 19.71
CA ALA A 244 -26.38 10.23 20.68
C ALA A 244 -26.61 9.21 21.81
N GLY A 245 -26.87 7.93 21.47
CA GLY A 245 -27.08 6.88 22.46
C GLY A 245 -25.86 6.57 23.35
N GLN A 246 -24.68 7.07 23.01
CA GLN A 246 -23.44 6.92 23.78
C GLN A 246 -22.82 8.26 24.18
N ILE A 247 -23.60 9.36 24.17
CA ILE A 247 -23.07 10.71 24.31
C ILE A 247 -22.31 10.93 25.62
N GLU A 248 -22.76 10.33 26.73
CA GLU A 248 -22.07 10.42 28.03
C GLU A 248 -20.71 9.71 28.02
N ARG A 249 -20.59 8.59 27.29
CA ARG A 249 -19.30 7.91 27.10
C ARG A 249 -18.36 8.75 26.25
N LEU A 250 -18.88 9.43 25.23
CA LEU A 250 -18.09 10.35 24.40
C LEU A 250 -17.61 11.55 25.21
N ARG A 251 -18.51 12.18 25.99
CA ARG A 251 -18.17 13.30 26.90
C ARG A 251 -17.15 12.92 27.97
N ALA A 252 -17.16 11.67 28.43
CA ALA A 252 -16.17 11.15 29.39
C ALA A 252 -14.82 10.80 28.74
N SER A 253 -14.75 10.75 27.41
CA SER A 253 -13.50 10.52 26.67
C SER A 253 -12.72 11.82 26.45
N SER A 254 -11.46 11.72 26.07
CA SER A 254 -10.63 12.86 25.66
C SER A 254 -10.85 13.26 24.19
N ILE A 255 -12.05 13.02 23.67
CA ILE A 255 -12.42 13.27 22.26
C ILE A 255 -13.70 14.09 22.22
N ASP A 256 -13.60 15.30 21.68
CA ASP A 256 -14.73 16.16 21.43
C ASP A 256 -15.37 15.78 20.10
N TRP A 257 -16.65 15.43 20.11
CA TRP A 257 -17.40 15.11 18.90
C TRP A 257 -18.08 16.35 18.33
N HIS A 258 -17.80 16.65 17.06
CA HIS A 258 -18.29 17.82 16.34
C HIS A 258 -19.14 17.37 15.13
N PRO A 259 -20.48 17.39 15.21
CA PRO A 259 -21.35 17.14 14.07
C PRO A 259 -21.44 18.37 13.16
N ILE A 260 -20.95 18.23 11.93
CA ILE A 260 -20.93 19.28 10.91
C ILE A 260 -21.87 18.90 9.77
N SER A 261 -22.87 19.74 9.51
CA SER A 261 -23.79 19.56 8.40
C SER A 261 -23.21 20.15 7.10
N LEU A 262 -23.36 19.39 6.01
CA LEU A 262 -23.10 19.82 4.63
C LEU A 262 -24.38 20.28 3.92
N ASP A 263 -25.47 20.47 4.65
CA ASP A 263 -26.72 20.97 4.09
C ASP A 263 -26.61 22.43 3.66
N LYS A 264 -27.26 22.76 2.56
CA LYS A 264 -27.23 24.11 1.97
C LYS A 264 -27.87 25.13 2.92
N PRO A 265 -27.55 26.44 2.78
CA PRO A 265 -28.19 27.49 3.57
C PRO A 265 -29.72 27.45 3.61
N THR A 266 -30.37 27.00 2.53
CA THR A 266 -31.83 26.86 2.43
C THR A 266 -32.42 25.75 3.30
N ASP A 267 -31.61 24.77 3.70
CA ASP A 267 -32.05 23.54 4.37
C ASP A 267 -31.56 23.49 5.84
N ARG A 268 -30.95 24.56 6.36
CA ARG A 268 -30.34 24.59 7.70
C ARG A 268 -31.34 24.33 8.84
N ASP A 269 -32.53 24.90 8.75
CA ASP A 269 -33.58 24.68 9.76
C ASP A 269 -34.03 23.22 9.75
N ALA A 270 -34.26 22.66 8.55
CA ALA A 270 -34.64 21.26 8.38
C ALA A 270 -33.54 20.30 8.88
N ALA A 271 -32.27 20.62 8.64
CA ALA A 271 -31.14 19.85 9.14
C ALA A 271 -31.05 19.91 10.67
N THR A 272 -31.25 21.08 11.27
CA THR A 272 -31.25 21.27 12.72
C THR A 272 -32.36 20.45 13.38
N ASP A 273 -33.59 20.57 12.88
CA ASP A 273 -34.74 19.78 13.37
C ASP A 273 -34.50 18.28 13.22
N TRP A 274 -33.92 17.86 12.09
CA TRP A 274 -33.59 16.46 11.84
C TRP A 274 -32.55 15.92 12.83
N LEU A 275 -31.53 16.71 13.19
CA LEU A 275 -30.52 16.33 14.19
C LEU A 275 -31.16 16.15 15.57
N HIS A 276 -31.98 17.11 16.01
CA HIS A 276 -32.74 17.01 17.26
C HIS A 276 -33.60 15.74 17.28
N GLU A 277 -34.28 15.43 16.17
CA GLU A 277 -35.09 14.22 16.05
C GLU A 277 -34.25 12.93 16.16
N GLN A 278 -33.05 12.87 15.56
CA GLN A 278 -32.18 11.70 15.69
C GLN A 278 -31.76 11.46 17.15
N PHE A 279 -31.47 12.52 17.90
CA PHE A 279 -31.16 12.43 19.33
C PHE A 279 -32.36 11.93 20.14
N ARG A 280 -33.54 12.47 19.87
CA ARG A 280 -34.79 12.04 20.52
C ARG A 280 -35.10 10.57 20.25
N ILE A 281 -34.89 10.09 19.02
CA ILE A 281 -35.02 8.67 18.66
C ILE A 281 -34.03 7.80 19.46
N ALA A 282 -32.82 8.31 19.73
CA ALA A 282 -31.82 7.65 20.56
C ALA A 282 -32.09 7.77 22.07
N GLY A 283 -33.18 8.44 22.49
CA GLY A 283 -33.55 8.62 23.90
C GLY A 283 -32.81 9.74 24.62
N VAL A 284 -32.26 10.71 23.87
CA VAL A 284 -31.56 11.88 24.42
C VAL A 284 -32.31 13.15 24.04
N ASP A 285 -32.71 13.94 25.03
CA ASP A 285 -33.52 15.15 24.80
C ASP A 285 -32.69 16.34 24.28
N GLU A 286 -31.43 16.44 24.69
CA GLU A 286 -30.53 17.52 24.31
C GLU A 286 -29.58 17.09 23.18
N SER A 287 -29.68 17.76 22.03
CA SER A 287 -28.68 17.64 20.96
C SER A 287 -27.79 18.88 20.89
N PRO A 288 -26.56 18.76 20.38
CA PRO A 288 -25.73 19.91 20.05
C PRO A 288 -26.36 20.70 18.89
N SER A 289 -26.02 21.99 18.82
CA SER A 289 -26.28 22.79 17.62
C SER A 289 -25.34 22.36 16.51
N PRO A 290 -25.84 22.08 15.29
CA PRO A 290 -24.96 21.74 14.18
C PRO A 290 -24.17 22.96 13.72
N VAL A 291 -22.91 22.73 13.35
CA VAL A 291 -22.14 23.68 12.55
C VAL A 291 -22.43 23.43 11.08
N PHE A 292 -22.56 24.47 10.28
CA PHE A 292 -22.79 24.37 8.84
C PHE A 292 -21.53 24.80 8.10
N LEU A 293 -20.97 23.89 7.31
CA LEU A 293 -19.78 24.17 6.52
C LEU A 293 -20.17 25.03 5.31
N ASP A 294 -19.36 26.04 4.98
CA ASP A 294 -19.51 26.78 3.72
C ASP A 294 -18.80 26.07 2.56
N ASP A 295 -19.00 26.60 1.35
CA ASP A 295 -18.47 26.01 0.12
C ASP A 295 -16.94 26.05 0.05
N ASP A 296 -16.30 27.09 0.61
CA ASP A 296 -14.84 27.26 0.58
C ASP A 296 -14.14 26.30 1.56
N ALA A 297 -14.71 26.12 2.75
CA ALA A 297 -14.23 25.17 3.75
C ALA A 297 -14.45 23.73 3.28
N LEU A 298 -15.62 23.42 2.68
CA LEU A 298 -15.87 22.12 2.05
C LEU A 298 -14.85 21.85 0.93
N ARG A 299 -14.61 22.83 0.06
CA ARG A 299 -13.66 22.69 -1.04
C ARG A 299 -12.23 22.51 -0.55
N THR A 300 -11.84 23.24 0.49
CA THR A 300 -10.55 23.05 1.16
C THR A 300 -10.43 21.62 1.67
N LEU A 301 -11.44 21.14 2.39
CA LEU A 301 -11.45 19.80 2.95
C LEU A 301 -11.36 18.70 1.87
N GLU A 302 -12.11 18.83 0.77
CA GLU A 302 -12.01 17.93 -0.38
C GLU A 302 -10.56 17.83 -0.88
N VAL A 303 -9.88 18.97 -1.08
CA VAL A 303 -8.49 19.00 -1.52
C VAL A 303 -7.55 18.30 -0.53
N LEU A 304 -7.75 18.50 0.77
CA LEU A 304 -6.94 17.84 1.81
C LEU A 304 -7.16 16.33 1.83
N VAL A 305 -8.42 15.89 1.72
CA VAL A 305 -8.79 14.47 1.65
C VAL A 305 -8.22 13.82 0.39
N GLU A 306 -8.32 14.48 -0.76
CA GLU A 306 -7.70 14.00 -1.99
C GLU A 306 -6.18 13.90 -1.88
N HIS A 307 -5.54 14.87 -1.22
CA HIS A 307 -4.10 14.88 -1.01
C HIS A 307 -3.63 13.69 -0.17
N VAL A 308 -4.39 13.28 0.86
CA VAL A 308 -4.02 12.14 1.70
C VAL A 308 -4.43 10.78 1.14
N THR A 309 -5.51 10.73 0.35
CA THR A 309 -6.01 9.47 -0.25
C THR A 309 -5.40 9.17 -1.61
N GLY A 310 -4.90 10.19 -2.32
CA GLY A 310 -4.41 10.07 -3.70
C GLY A 310 -5.52 9.78 -4.72
N ARG A 311 -6.79 9.92 -4.32
CA ARG A 311 -7.98 9.70 -5.16
C ARG A 311 -8.71 11.00 -5.36
N THR A 312 -9.33 11.18 -6.51
CA THR A 312 -10.21 12.32 -6.79
C THR A 312 -11.63 11.79 -6.84
N THR A 313 -12.27 11.76 -5.68
CA THR A 313 -13.68 11.40 -5.52
C THR A 313 -14.37 12.51 -4.75
N GLU A 314 -15.64 12.78 -5.04
CA GLU A 314 -16.48 13.60 -4.15
C GLU A 314 -16.42 13.03 -2.72
N LEU A 315 -16.44 13.90 -1.72
CA LEU A 315 -16.36 13.50 -0.33
C LEU A 315 -17.61 12.67 0.03
N PRO A 316 -17.49 11.35 0.29
CA PRO A 316 -18.65 10.54 0.62
C PRO A 316 -19.21 10.99 1.97
N ILE A 317 -20.52 10.94 2.16
CA ILE A 317 -21.13 11.17 3.46
C ILE A 317 -21.79 9.89 4.02
N PRO A 318 -21.61 9.60 5.32
CA PRO A 318 -20.82 10.38 6.27
C PRO A 318 -19.31 10.24 6.02
N THR A 319 -18.57 11.27 6.42
CA THR A 319 -17.10 11.22 6.53
C THR A 319 -16.71 11.68 7.91
N ASN A 320 -15.76 10.99 8.53
CA ASN A 320 -15.25 11.34 9.85
C ASN A 320 -13.75 11.61 9.82
N LEU A 321 -13.32 12.63 10.55
CA LEU A 321 -11.93 13.03 10.68
C LEU A 321 -11.55 13.03 12.16
N LEU A 322 -10.52 12.26 12.51
CA LEU A 322 -9.91 12.31 13.84
C LEU A 322 -8.73 13.28 13.79
N ILE A 323 -8.85 14.38 14.52
CA ILE A 323 -7.86 15.47 14.60
C ILE A 323 -7.28 15.46 16.01
N ASP A 324 -5.95 15.53 16.13
CA ASP A 324 -5.30 15.62 17.45
C ASP A 324 -5.44 17.01 18.09
N ALA A 325 -5.04 17.13 19.35
CA ALA A 325 -5.08 18.37 20.12
C ALA A 325 -4.14 19.48 19.58
N GLN A 326 -3.39 19.21 18.51
CA GLN A 326 -2.53 20.18 17.82
C GLN A 326 -3.10 20.58 16.45
N GLY A 327 -4.28 20.09 16.07
CA GLY A 327 -4.90 20.40 14.79
C GLY A 327 -4.38 19.57 13.62
N ASN A 328 -3.75 18.42 13.88
CA ASN A 328 -3.33 17.51 12.82
C ASN A 328 -4.35 16.39 12.61
N LEU A 329 -4.76 16.21 11.37
CA LEU A 329 -5.52 15.05 10.94
C LEU A 329 -4.68 13.77 11.12
N GLN A 330 -5.23 12.83 11.88
CA GLN A 330 -4.62 11.54 12.20
C GLN A 330 -5.27 10.40 11.44
N MET A 331 -6.60 10.40 11.37
CA MET A 331 -7.37 9.34 10.73
C MET A 331 -8.52 9.89 9.91
N LEU A 332 -8.84 9.19 8.84
CA LEU A 332 -9.96 9.46 7.95
C LEU A 332 -10.85 8.22 7.85
N TYR A 333 -12.15 8.41 8.03
CA TYR A 333 -13.18 7.40 7.81
C TYR A 333 -14.08 7.89 6.69
N LEU A 334 -14.11 7.20 5.57
CA LEU A 334 -14.99 7.48 4.44
C LEU A 334 -16.15 6.49 4.53
N GLY A 335 -17.33 6.93 4.94
CA GLY A 335 -18.45 6.08 5.38
C GLY A 335 -18.63 6.05 6.90
N PRO A 336 -19.69 5.39 7.41
CA PRO A 336 -20.05 5.45 8.82
C PRO A 336 -19.03 4.72 9.72
N VAL A 337 -18.78 5.30 10.90
CA VAL A 337 -17.96 4.72 11.97
C VAL A 337 -18.67 4.86 13.32
N PHE A 338 -18.66 3.80 14.13
CA PHE A 338 -19.37 3.77 15.41
C PHE A 338 -18.42 3.97 16.61
N PRO A 339 -18.92 4.42 17.78
CA PRO A 339 -18.10 4.78 18.95
C PRO A 339 -17.04 3.78 19.36
N ASP A 340 -17.38 2.49 19.42
CA ASP A 340 -16.42 1.44 19.80
C ASP A 340 -15.20 1.40 18.88
N ARG A 341 -15.42 1.58 17.57
CA ARG A 341 -14.35 1.52 16.57
C ARG A 341 -13.46 2.75 16.67
N PHE A 342 -14.01 3.96 16.64
CA PHE A 342 -13.18 5.16 16.61
C PHE A 342 -12.51 5.43 17.97
N LEU A 343 -13.12 5.07 19.10
CA LEU A 343 -12.48 5.20 20.42
C LEU A 343 -11.26 4.28 20.53
N SER A 344 -11.39 3.02 20.07
CA SER A 344 -10.27 2.08 19.96
C SER A 344 -9.17 2.59 19.03
N ASP A 345 -9.57 3.25 17.94
CA ASP A 345 -8.63 3.83 16.97
C ASP A 345 -7.89 5.02 17.52
N ALA A 346 -8.58 5.90 18.23
CA ALA A 346 -8.02 7.09 18.83
C ALA A 346 -7.00 6.75 19.93
N GLU A 347 -7.29 5.75 20.78
CA GLU A 347 -6.33 5.24 21.76
C GLU A 347 -5.01 4.81 21.08
N ALA A 348 -5.11 4.14 19.92
CA ALA A 348 -3.94 3.70 19.17
C ALA A 348 -3.24 4.82 18.37
N ALA A 349 -3.99 5.78 17.83
CA ALA A 349 -3.48 6.80 16.91
C ALA A 349 -2.92 8.04 17.63
N LEU A 350 -3.43 8.35 18.82
CA LEU A 350 -3.05 9.53 19.59
C LEU A 350 -1.93 9.25 20.60
N ASP A 351 -1.62 7.99 20.90
CA ASP A 351 -0.51 7.63 21.80
C ASP A 351 0.87 8.03 21.19
N PRO A 352 1.58 9.00 21.80
CA PRO A 352 2.87 9.47 21.30
C PRO A 352 3.99 8.41 21.35
N SER A 353 3.91 7.46 22.29
CA SER A 353 4.91 6.40 22.48
C SER A 353 4.81 5.29 21.42
N VAL A 354 3.64 5.20 20.79
CA VAL A 354 3.28 4.18 19.79
C VAL A 354 3.40 4.73 18.35
N ASN A 355 3.47 6.06 18.21
CA ASN A 355 3.11 6.76 16.97
C ASN A 355 4.10 6.62 15.80
N ALA A 356 5.39 6.41 16.06
CA ALA A 356 6.38 6.21 14.99
C ALA A 356 6.50 4.75 14.55
N ALA A 357 6.35 3.80 15.49
CA ALA A 357 6.56 2.37 15.24
C ALA A 357 5.34 1.71 14.57
N ARG A 358 4.09 2.10 14.92
CA ARG A 358 2.87 1.54 14.30
C ARG A 358 2.53 2.12 12.93
N ARG A 359 2.96 3.35 12.62
CA ARG A 359 2.81 3.93 11.26
C ARG A 359 3.76 3.30 10.24
N SER A 360 4.67 2.45 10.71
CA SER A 360 5.53 1.63 9.87
C SER A 360 4.97 0.20 9.81
N LEU A 361 4.82 -0.33 8.60
CA LEU A 361 4.48 -1.74 8.40
C LEU A 361 5.67 -2.68 8.70
N TYR A 362 6.86 -2.13 8.97
CA TYR A 362 8.09 -2.90 9.18
C TYR A 362 8.85 -2.44 10.44
N PRO A 363 9.39 -3.38 11.24
CA PRO A 363 10.31 -3.03 12.32
C PRO A 363 11.62 -2.46 11.74
N GLY A 364 12.20 -1.46 12.39
CA GLY A 364 13.50 -0.91 11.99
C GLY A 364 13.66 0.58 12.26
N ARG A 365 14.84 1.09 11.90
CA ARG A 365 15.17 2.52 11.97
C ARG A 365 14.98 3.14 10.59
N TRP A 366 14.13 4.16 10.51
CA TRP A 366 13.87 4.91 9.28
C TRP A 366 14.85 6.07 9.18
N TYR A 367 15.66 6.09 8.12
CA TYR A 367 16.71 7.10 7.91
C TYR A 367 16.26 8.29 7.05
N TYR A 368 15.06 8.22 6.47
CA TYR A 368 14.48 9.29 5.68
C TYR A 368 13.10 9.65 6.23
N ARG A 369 12.86 10.96 6.40
CA ARG A 369 11.51 11.50 6.52
C ARG A 369 10.92 11.44 5.11
N ILE A 370 9.68 11.00 4.95
CA ILE A 370 8.95 11.21 3.69
C ILE A 370 8.23 12.56 3.88
N PRO A 371 8.81 13.68 3.39
CA PRO A 371 8.16 14.97 3.53
C PRO A 371 6.86 14.96 2.73
N ARG A 372 5.90 15.77 3.18
CA ARG A 372 4.66 15.96 2.46
C ARG A 372 4.90 17.01 1.36
N ASP A 373 4.26 16.83 0.20
CA ASP A 373 4.31 17.81 -0.89
C ASP A 373 3.42 19.03 -0.55
N TYR A 374 3.89 19.87 0.38
CA TYR A 374 3.19 21.08 0.80
C TYR A 374 3.19 22.16 -0.28
N ASP A 375 4.25 22.26 -1.10
CA ASP A 375 4.30 23.17 -2.26
C ASP A 375 3.21 22.84 -3.29
N GLY A 376 3.10 21.56 -3.68
CA GLY A 376 2.06 21.11 -4.59
C GLY A 376 0.64 21.30 -4.02
N LEU A 377 0.47 21.09 -2.70
CA LEU A 377 -0.79 21.34 -2.01
C LEU A 377 -1.18 22.82 -2.01
N SER A 378 -0.23 23.71 -1.70
CA SER A 378 -0.43 25.16 -1.71
C SER A 378 -0.85 25.66 -3.09
N ARG A 379 -0.07 25.35 -4.14
CA ARG A 379 -0.38 25.74 -5.53
C ARG A 379 -1.76 25.26 -5.98
N ARG A 380 -2.17 24.07 -5.52
CA ARG A 380 -3.50 23.54 -5.82
C ARG A 380 -4.61 24.35 -5.15
N LEU A 381 -4.46 24.72 -3.88
CA LEU A 381 -5.44 25.55 -3.15
C LEU A 381 -5.50 26.97 -3.74
N GLU A 382 -4.36 27.57 -4.07
CA GLU A 382 -4.29 28.88 -4.72
C GLU A 382 -5.02 28.88 -6.06
N GLY A 383 -4.78 27.85 -6.89
CA GLY A 383 -5.46 27.68 -8.18
C GLY A 383 -6.98 27.49 -8.09
N LEU A 384 -7.51 27.16 -6.90
CA LEU A 384 -8.94 27.06 -6.62
C LEU A 384 -9.52 28.33 -5.95
N GLY A 385 -8.71 29.37 -5.74
CA GLY A 385 -9.15 30.60 -5.10
C GLY A 385 -9.25 30.52 -3.58
N LEU A 386 -8.47 29.63 -2.93
CA LEU A 386 -8.44 29.42 -1.48
C LEU A 386 -7.11 29.94 -0.86
N PRO A 387 -6.82 31.26 -0.91
CA PRO A 387 -5.49 31.80 -0.64
C PRO A 387 -5.05 31.69 0.83
N ASP A 388 -5.98 31.70 1.79
CA ASP A 388 -5.62 31.62 3.21
C ASP A 388 -5.18 30.21 3.60
N ALA A 389 -5.85 29.18 3.08
CA ALA A 389 -5.41 27.80 3.21
C ALA A 389 -4.10 27.55 2.44
N ALA A 390 -3.93 28.12 1.25
CA ALA A 390 -2.69 28.01 0.47
C ALA A 390 -1.48 28.58 1.23
N ARG A 391 -1.61 29.80 1.75
CA ARG A 391 -0.55 30.49 2.51
C ARG A 391 -0.06 29.68 3.71
N PHE A 392 -0.97 28.98 4.40
CA PHE A 392 -0.60 28.09 5.50
C PHE A 392 0.38 27.00 5.03
N TYR A 393 0.12 26.38 3.87
CA TYR A 393 0.98 25.34 3.33
C TYR A 393 2.26 25.88 2.69
N ASP A 394 2.28 27.10 2.15
CA ASP A 394 3.53 27.75 1.73
C ASP A 394 4.50 27.90 2.90
N VAL A 395 3.99 28.32 4.07
CA VAL A 395 4.81 28.47 5.27
C VAL A 395 5.39 27.11 5.70
N LEU A 396 4.58 26.05 5.71
CA LEU A 396 5.06 24.70 6.04
C LEU A 396 6.09 24.19 5.01
N ALA A 397 5.87 24.43 3.72
CA ALA A 397 6.79 24.06 2.65
C ALA A 397 8.17 24.75 2.78
N SER A 398 8.23 25.94 3.38
CA SER A 398 9.49 26.66 3.64
C SER A 398 10.26 26.17 4.87
N GLN A 399 9.62 25.37 5.74
CA GLN A 399 10.17 24.87 7.00
C GLN A 399 10.60 23.40 6.94
N ASP A 400 10.02 22.63 6.01
CA ASP A 400 10.39 21.25 5.70
C ASP A 400 11.57 21.17 4.73
#